data_AF-A0AAN5CU83-F1
#
_entry.id   AF-A0AAN5CU83-F1
#
_cell.length_a   1.000
_cell.length_b   1.000
_cell.length_c   1.000
_cell.angle_alpha   90.00
_cell.angle_beta   90.00
_cell.angle_gamma   90.00
#
_symmetry.space_group_name_H-M   'P 1'
#
loop_
_entity.id
_entity.type
_entity.pdbx_description
1 polymer ?
#
loop_
_entity_poly.entity_id
_entity_poly.type
_entity_poly.pdbx_seq_one_letter_code
_entity_poly.pdbx_strand_id
1 'polypeptide(L)'
;RCQGKLLAYTATNNECPSEPPKEGDLIVNPGFPPSIPCDYALVVSSGQLVELNIEFLEANECCDYLEIFEGPIASMNHLMEIRTGTDTGIITTKTSNVMTVTWVPGGAVDVRGFKMTFKGIDP
;
A
#
# COMPACT_ATOMS: atom_id res chain seq x y z
N ARG A 1 33.40 -3.20 -3.58
CA ARG A 1 32.66 -4.19 -4.40
C ARG A 1 31.43 -4.60 -3.59
N CYS A 2 30.32 -3.88 -3.70
CA CYS A 2 29.10 -4.23 -2.98
C CYS A 2 28.39 -5.33 -3.77
N GLN A 3 28.49 -6.58 -3.30
CA GLN A 3 27.63 -7.66 -3.77
C GLN A 3 26.30 -7.58 -3.00
N GLY A 4 25.48 -6.60 -3.40
CA GLY A 4 24.07 -6.62 -3.06
C GLY A 4 23.40 -7.66 -3.95
N LYS A 5 22.91 -8.73 -3.33
CA LYS A 5 22.05 -9.72 -3.98
C LYS A 5 20.81 -8.97 -4.48
N LEU A 6 20.77 -8.66 -5.77
CA LEU A 6 19.57 -8.20 -6.44
C LEU A 6 18.57 -9.36 -6.29
N LEU A 7 17.61 -9.23 -5.38
CA LEU A 7 16.43 -10.10 -5.43
C LEU A 7 15.82 -9.81 -6.79
N ALA A 8 15.87 -10.81 -7.67
CA ALA A 8 15.28 -10.72 -8.98
C ALA A 8 13.79 -10.42 -8.80
N TYR A 9 13.41 -9.17 -9.03
CA TYR A 9 12.03 -8.78 -9.30
C TYR A 9 11.70 -9.38 -10.66
N THR A 10 11.45 -10.68 -10.72
CA THR A 10 10.77 -11.28 -11.86
C THR A 10 9.42 -10.59 -11.92
N ALA A 11 9.09 -9.95 -13.05
CA ALA A 11 7.76 -9.41 -13.30
C ALA A 11 6.74 -10.50 -12.93
N THR A 12 6.10 -10.36 -11.78
CA THR A 12 5.14 -11.33 -11.28
C THR A 12 3.84 -11.08 -12.01
N ASN A 13 3.30 -12.17 -12.58
CA ASN A 13 1.97 -12.32 -13.18
C ASN A 13 0.95 -11.36 -12.56
N ASN A 14 0.08 -10.77 -13.39
CA ASN A 14 -1.02 -9.85 -13.04
C ASN A 14 -1.92 -10.35 -11.89
N GLU A 15 -1.39 -10.45 -10.68
CA GLU A 15 -1.99 -11.07 -9.51
C GLU A 15 -1.55 -10.29 -8.27
N CYS A 16 -2.46 -10.15 -7.32
CA CYS A 16 -2.13 -9.55 -6.04
C CYS A 16 -1.13 -10.44 -5.27
N PRO A 17 -0.32 -9.87 -4.36
CA PRO A 17 0.55 -10.66 -3.50
C PRO A 17 -0.24 -11.77 -2.78
N SER A 18 0.29 -12.99 -2.79
CA SER A 18 -0.34 -14.14 -2.15
C SER A 18 -0.24 -14.13 -0.63
N GLU A 19 0.68 -13.33 -0.08
CA GLU A 19 0.92 -13.19 1.36
C GLU A 19 0.80 -11.72 1.76
N PRO A 20 0.29 -11.43 2.97
CA PRO A 20 0.30 -10.08 3.53
C PRO A 20 1.75 -9.56 3.68
N PRO A 21 1.98 -8.27 3.42
CA PRO A 21 3.30 -7.66 3.61
C PRO A 21 3.68 -7.63 5.09
N LYS A 22 4.97 -7.75 5.38
CA LYS A 22 5.54 -7.64 6.72
C LYS A 22 6.13 -6.25 6.94
N GLU A 23 6.28 -5.89 8.21
CA GLU A 23 6.93 -4.64 8.58
C GLU A 23 8.33 -4.54 7.94
N GLY A 24 8.63 -3.38 7.35
CA GLY A 24 9.86 -3.14 6.60
C GLY A 24 9.87 -3.66 5.16
N ASP A 25 8.83 -4.39 4.72
CA ASP A 25 8.68 -4.77 3.32
C ASP A 25 8.38 -3.54 2.45
N LEU A 26 8.85 -3.62 1.21
CA LEU A 26 8.51 -2.65 0.18
C LEU A 26 7.24 -3.08 -0.54
N ILE A 27 6.18 -2.27 -0.42
CA ILE A 27 4.90 -2.54 -1.07
C ILE A 27 4.80 -1.63 -2.29
N VAL A 28 4.59 -2.24 -3.46
CA VAL A 28 4.48 -1.54 -4.74
C VAL A 28 3.26 -2.04 -5.50
N ASN A 29 2.83 -1.27 -6.49
CA ASN A 29 1.80 -1.70 -7.42
C ASN A 29 2.17 -3.08 -8.04
N PRO A 30 1.24 -4.06 -8.05
CA PRO A 30 1.55 -5.43 -8.44
C PRO A 30 1.61 -5.53 -9.95
N GLY A 31 2.84 -5.67 -10.46
CA GLY A 31 3.11 -5.74 -11.88
C GLY A 31 3.23 -4.35 -12.51
N PHE A 32 4.13 -4.22 -13.47
CA PHE A 32 4.29 -3.03 -14.28
C PHE A 32 4.08 -3.45 -15.74
N PRO A 33 2.89 -3.24 -16.34
CA PRO A 33 1.65 -2.74 -15.75
C PRO A 33 0.51 -3.78 -15.80
N PRO A 34 -0.13 -4.05 -14.66
CA PRO A 34 -1.55 -4.34 -14.69
C PRO A 34 -2.32 -3.59 -13.60
N SER A 35 -3.40 -2.95 -14.04
CA SER A 35 -4.40 -2.24 -13.26
C SER A 35 -5.36 -3.20 -12.54
N ILE A 36 -4.85 -4.14 -11.73
CA ILE A 36 -5.69 -5.05 -10.94
C ILE A 36 -5.96 -4.46 -9.55
N PRO A 37 -7.21 -4.54 -9.03
CA PRO A 37 -7.50 -4.11 -7.66
C PRO A 37 -6.87 -5.07 -6.65
N CYS A 38 -6.16 -4.53 -5.66
CA CYS A 38 -5.50 -5.33 -4.63
C CYS A 38 -5.62 -4.71 -3.24
N ASP A 39 -5.79 -5.56 -2.24
CA ASP A 39 -5.87 -5.20 -0.83
C ASP A 39 -4.59 -5.60 -0.10
N TYR A 40 -4.09 -4.69 0.74
CA TYR A 40 -2.89 -4.87 1.55
C TYR A 40 -3.26 -4.73 3.03
N ALA A 41 -3.22 -5.84 3.76
CA ALA A 41 -3.40 -5.84 5.20
C ALA A 41 -2.06 -5.58 5.90
N LEU A 42 -1.91 -4.39 6.48
CA LEU A 42 -0.73 -3.96 7.22
C LEU A 42 -0.97 -4.28 8.70
N VAL A 43 -0.28 -5.29 9.22
CA VAL A 43 -0.47 -5.78 10.59
C VAL A 43 0.81 -5.60 11.38
N VAL A 44 0.72 -4.92 12.52
CA VAL A 44 1.82 -4.73 13.48
C VAL A 44 1.50 -5.46 14.78
N SER A 45 2.47 -5.49 15.71
CA SER A 45 2.30 -6.19 16.98
C SER A 45 1.12 -5.63 17.78
N SER A 46 0.46 -6.50 18.54
CA SER A 46 -0.63 -6.09 19.44
C SER A 46 -0.13 -5.02 20.42
N GLY A 47 -0.89 -3.93 20.55
CA GLY A 47 -0.55 -2.78 21.40
C GLY A 47 0.18 -1.64 20.68
N GLN A 48 0.58 -1.83 19.42
CA GLN A 48 1.13 -0.79 18.56
C GLN A 48 0.08 -0.19 17.62
N LEU A 49 0.38 0.98 17.08
CA LEU A 49 -0.33 1.62 15.98
C LEU A 49 0.43 1.40 14.67
N VAL A 50 -0.28 1.38 13.55
CA VAL A 50 0.33 1.27 12.22
C VAL A 50 0.68 2.67 11.74
N GLU A 51 1.95 2.92 11.43
CA GLU A 51 2.41 4.09 10.69
C GLU A 51 2.71 3.69 9.24
N LEU A 52 1.87 4.14 8.31
CA LEU A 52 2.04 3.99 6.86
C LEU A 52 2.78 5.20 6.30
N ASN A 53 3.82 4.96 5.52
CA ASN A 53 4.53 5.97 4.75
C ASN A 53 4.36 5.70 3.25
N ILE A 54 3.72 6.62 2.54
CA ILE A 54 3.56 6.57 1.09
C ILE A 54 4.68 7.41 0.47
N GLU A 55 5.66 6.75 -0.13
CA GLU A 55 6.79 7.44 -0.76
C GLU A 55 6.36 8.20 -2.02
N PHE A 56 5.49 7.60 -2.83
CA PHE A 56 4.85 8.26 -3.96
C PHE A 56 3.56 7.53 -4.35
N LEU A 57 2.66 8.30 -4.99
CA LEU A 57 1.51 7.81 -5.73
C LEU A 57 1.46 8.54 -7.09
N GLU A 58 1.56 7.78 -8.17
CA GLU A 58 1.49 8.26 -9.54
C GLU A 58 0.51 7.36 -10.30
N ALA A 59 -0.71 7.85 -10.41
CA ALA A 59 -1.89 7.15 -10.88
C ALA A 59 -2.77 8.04 -11.78
N ASN A 60 -3.77 7.49 -12.46
CA ASN A 60 -4.69 8.29 -13.27
C ASN A 60 -5.62 9.11 -12.35
N GLU A 61 -5.45 10.43 -12.34
CA GLU A 61 -6.15 11.34 -11.43
C GLU A 61 -7.68 11.18 -11.43
N CYS A 62 -8.26 10.90 -12.60
CA CYS A 62 -9.71 10.81 -12.76
C CYS A 62 -10.35 9.58 -12.10
N CYS A 63 -9.60 8.50 -11.86
CA CYS A 63 -10.22 7.20 -11.58
C CYS A 63 -9.39 6.22 -10.76
N ASP A 64 -8.07 6.39 -10.67
CA ASP A 64 -7.22 5.55 -9.85
C ASP A 64 -6.96 6.20 -8.48
N TYR A 65 -7.04 5.43 -7.40
CA TYR A 65 -6.78 5.92 -6.05
C TYR A 65 -6.40 4.81 -5.07
N LEU A 66 -5.85 5.22 -3.93
CA LEU A 66 -5.70 4.37 -2.74
C LEU A 66 -6.83 4.69 -1.76
N GLU A 67 -7.46 3.66 -1.22
CA GLU A 67 -8.42 3.77 -0.13
C GLU A 67 -7.80 3.18 1.14
N ILE A 68 -7.89 3.88 2.26
CA ILE A 68 -7.23 3.50 3.51
C ILE A 68 -8.27 3.35 4.60
N PHE A 69 -8.20 2.23 5.31
CA PHE A 69 -9.09 1.87 6.41
C PHE A 69 -8.32 1.59 7.69
N GLU A 70 -8.90 1.99 8.83
CA GLU A 70 -8.41 1.61 10.15
C GLU A 70 -9.00 0.26 10.57
N GLY A 71 -8.15 -0.76 10.62
CA GLY A 71 -8.54 -2.14 10.88
C GLY A 71 -8.73 -2.96 9.61
N PRO A 72 -9.29 -4.18 9.74
CA PRO A 72 -9.66 -5.01 8.59
C PRO A 72 -10.71 -4.31 7.74
N ILE A 73 -10.69 -4.47 6.40
CA ILE A 73 -11.67 -3.86 5.49
C ILE A 73 -13.14 -4.07 5.89
N ALA A 74 -13.45 -5.21 6.51
CA ALA A 74 -14.78 -5.55 7.02
C ALA A 74 -15.27 -4.63 8.16
N SER A 75 -14.38 -3.86 8.81
CA SER A 75 -14.76 -2.86 9.81
C SER A 75 -15.41 -1.62 9.19
N MET A 76 -15.18 -1.36 7.90
CA MET A 76 -15.62 -0.15 7.18
C MET A 76 -15.20 1.17 7.84
N ASN A 77 -14.13 1.17 8.64
CA ASN A 77 -13.58 2.39 9.24
C ASN A 77 -12.70 3.13 8.24
N HIS A 78 -13.32 3.81 7.28
CA HIS A 78 -12.61 4.58 6.26
C HIS A 78 -11.84 5.75 6.88
N LEU A 79 -10.53 5.81 6.64
CA LEU A 79 -9.67 6.92 7.04
C LEU A 79 -9.63 7.98 5.94
N MET A 80 -9.23 7.60 4.72
CA MET A 80 -9.08 8.54 3.61
C MET A 80 -8.93 7.85 2.26
N GLU A 81 -9.23 8.63 1.22
CA GLU A 81 -8.91 8.36 -0.18
C GLU A 81 -7.69 9.21 -0.58
N ILE A 82 -6.74 8.64 -1.33
CA ILE A 82 -5.55 9.34 -1.82
C ILE A 82 -5.45 9.20 -3.34
N ARG A 83 -5.32 10.36 -4.00
CA ARG A 83 -5.14 10.48 -5.44
C ARG A 83 -3.77 11.05 -5.78
N THR A 84 -3.34 10.85 -7.02
CA THR A 84 -2.13 11.50 -7.57
C THR A 84 -2.15 13.01 -7.31
N GLY A 85 -1.01 13.56 -6.92
CA GLY A 85 -0.90 15.00 -6.64
C GLY A 85 -1.43 15.43 -5.27
N THR A 86 -2.05 14.51 -4.51
CA THR A 86 -2.23 14.71 -3.06
C THR A 86 -0.85 14.66 -2.41
N ASP A 87 -0.57 15.55 -1.46
CA ASP A 87 0.66 15.48 -0.65
C ASP A 87 0.70 14.11 0.06
N THR A 88 1.44 13.16 -0.51
CA THR A 88 1.62 11.82 0.06
C THR A 88 2.50 11.94 1.30
N GLY A 89 2.06 11.36 2.41
CA GLY A 89 2.73 11.51 3.69
C GLY A 89 2.58 10.31 4.62
N ILE A 90 2.72 10.58 5.92
CA ILE A 90 2.58 9.60 6.98
C ILE A 90 1.13 9.53 7.44
N ILE A 91 0.59 8.33 7.51
CA ILE A 91 -0.77 8.05 7.97
C ILE A 91 -0.71 7.05 9.10
N THR A 92 -1.34 7.38 10.22
CA THR A 92 -1.29 6.56 11.43
C THR A 92 -2.68 6.16 11.86
N THR A 93 -2.87 4.89 12.23
CA THR A 93 -4.08 4.46 12.94
C THR A 93 -4.16 5.11 14.32
N LYS A 94 -5.35 5.13 14.93
CA LYS A 94 -5.55 5.72 16.27
C LYS A 94 -5.69 4.69 17.37
N THR A 95 -6.21 3.52 17.03
CA THR A 95 -6.64 2.49 17.98
C THR A 95 -6.35 1.07 17.52
N SER A 96 -6.14 0.86 16.23
CA SER A 96 -5.96 -0.45 15.63
C SER A 96 -4.49 -0.76 15.35
N ASN A 97 -4.07 -1.99 15.59
CA ASN A 97 -2.79 -2.54 15.14
C ASN A 97 -2.86 -3.11 13.70
N VAL A 98 -3.96 -2.82 13.00
CA VAL A 98 -4.20 -3.23 11.61
C VAL A 98 -4.63 -2.00 10.82
N MET A 99 -4.08 -1.83 9.62
CA MET A 99 -4.52 -0.87 8.60
C MET A 99 -4.73 -1.64 7.29
N THR A 100 -5.83 -1.39 6.59
CA THR A 100 -6.02 -1.95 5.24
C THR A 100 -5.84 -0.85 4.22
N VAL A 101 -5.03 -1.12 3.19
CA VAL A 101 -4.86 -0.23 2.03
C VAL A 101 -5.37 -0.95 0.80
N THR A 102 -6.29 -0.34 0.07
CA THR A 102 -6.88 -0.89 -1.15
C THR A 102 -6.45 -0.04 -2.35
N TRP A 103 -5.85 -0.68 -3.34
CA TRP A 103 -5.60 -0.07 -4.65
C TRP A 103 -6.84 -0.23 -5.53
N VAL A 104 -7.42 0.90 -5.94
CA VAL A 104 -8.60 0.94 -6.81
C VAL A 104 -8.19 1.53 -8.16
N PRO A 105 -7.89 0.67 -9.16
CA PRO A 105 -7.70 1.12 -10.53
C PRO A 105 -9.06 1.37 -11.21
N GLY A 106 -9.17 2.46 -11.96
CA GLY A 106 -10.33 2.78 -12.80
C GLY A 106 -9.96 3.31 -14.18
N GLY A 107 -8.68 3.33 -14.55
CA GLY A 107 -8.16 3.84 -15.82
C GLY A 107 -7.79 2.76 -16.85
N ALA A 108 -7.69 3.18 -18.11
CA ALA A 108 -7.19 2.34 -19.22
C ALA A 108 -5.73 2.64 -19.58
N VAL A 109 -5.05 3.49 -18.81
CA VAL A 109 -3.68 3.94 -19.06
C VAL A 109 -2.78 3.39 -17.96
N ASP A 110 -1.64 2.85 -18.39
CA ASP A 110 -0.61 2.36 -17.49
C ASP A 110 0.04 3.52 -16.72
N VAL A 111 0.19 3.32 -15.42
CA VAL A 111 0.76 4.30 -14.50
C VAL A 111 1.86 3.66 -13.69
N ARG A 112 2.72 4.48 -13.08
CA ARG A 112 3.79 3.98 -12.21
C ARG A 112 3.23 3.33 -10.93
N GLY A 113 2.02 3.72 -10.51
CA GLY A 113 1.33 3.22 -9.34
C GLY A 113 1.85 3.86 -8.07
N PHE A 114 1.99 3.06 -7.01
CA PHE A 114 2.41 3.53 -5.70
C PHE A 114 3.63 2.79 -5.19
N LYS A 115 4.32 3.41 -4.24
CA LYS A 115 5.33 2.77 -3.40
C LYS A 115 5.10 3.20 -1.95
N MET A 116 5.01 2.24 -1.06
CA MET A 116 4.76 2.48 0.34
C MET A 116 5.49 1.47 1.24
N THR A 117 5.64 1.87 2.50
CA THR A 117 6.23 1.08 3.58
C THR A 117 5.44 1.31 4.85
N PHE A 118 5.47 0.39 5.80
CA PHE A 118 4.83 0.58 7.10
C PHE A 118 5.67 0.04 8.25
N LYS A 119 5.37 0.54 9.45
CA LYS A 119 5.97 0.08 10.70
C LYS A 119 5.00 0.19 11.88
N GLY A 120 5.31 -0.53 12.95
CA GLY A 120 4.66 -0.37 14.24
C GLY A 120 5.23 0.82 15.00
N ILE A 121 4.37 1.62 15.61
CA ILE A 121 4.76 2.65 16.57
C ILE A 121 4.03 2.44 17.89
N ASP A 122 4.68 2.85 18.99
CA ASP A 122 4.01 2.86 20.29
C ASP A 122 2.99 4.01 20.34
N PRO A 123 1.80 3.81 20.94
CA PRO A 123 0.73 4.81 20.99
C PRO A 123 1.07 6.12 21.72
#